data_AF-A0AAW9MT50-F1
#
_entry.id   AF-A0AAW9MT50-F1
#
_cell.length_a   1.000
_cell.length_b   1.000
_cell.length_c   1.000
_cell.angle_alpha   90.00
_cell.angle_beta   90.00
_cell.angle_gamma   90.00
#
_symmetry.space_group_name_H-M   'P 1'
#
loop_
_entity.id
_entity.type
_entity.pdbx_description
1 polymer ?
#
loop_
_entity_poly.entity_id
_entity_poly.type
_entity_poly.pdbx_seq_one_letter_code
_entity_poly.pdbx_strand_id
1 'polypeptide(L)'
;MLDHKVALDKGFDSALFLNERDEITETSFANIFFVRNEKIYTPKVSSGLLRGTMRDYLLENFSVVEDTIRVGDLKEFDEAFISNSIMGVRPVKSINSLVFSSFQVLEKILNKLKKYGF
;
A
#
# COMPACT_ATOMS: atom_id res chain seq x y z
N MET A 1 -17.24 4.99 -2.42
CA MET A 1 -18.02 3.75 -2.64
C MET A 1 -18.19 3.42 -4.13
N LEU A 2 -18.36 4.42 -5.00
CA LEU A 2 -18.47 4.20 -6.45
C LEU A 2 -17.19 3.60 -7.06
N ASP A 3 -16.00 4.15 -6.78
CA ASP A 3 -14.75 3.68 -7.39
C ASP A 3 -14.38 2.25 -6.97
N HIS A 4 -14.65 1.88 -5.71
CA HIS A 4 -14.49 0.50 -5.25
C HIS A 4 -15.41 -0.45 -6.03
N LYS A 5 -16.67 -0.06 -6.25
CA LYS A 5 -17.60 -0.86 -7.07
C LYS A 5 -17.09 -0.99 -8.51
N VAL A 6 -16.58 0.10 -9.10
CA VAL A 6 -15.98 0.06 -10.45
C VAL A 6 -14.75 -0.86 -10.49
N ALA A 7 -13.93 -0.88 -9.43
CA ALA A 7 -12.80 -1.81 -9.34
C ALA A 7 -13.29 -3.27 -9.30
N LEU A 8 -14.30 -3.56 -8.48
CA LEU A 8 -14.92 -4.90 -8.40
C LEU A 8 -15.52 -5.35 -9.73
N ASP A 9 -16.25 -4.47 -10.41
CA ASP A 9 -16.84 -4.74 -11.73
C ASP A 9 -15.75 -5.02 -12.80
N LYS A 10 -14.52 -4.53 -12.60
CA LYS A 10 -13.34 -4.80 -13.42
C LYS A 10 -12.50 -5.99 -12.94
N GLY A 11 -12.91 -6.67 -11.88
CA GLY A 11 -12.21 -7.84 -11.33
C GLY A 11 -11.07 -7.52 -10.36
N PHE A 12 -11.03 -6.32 -9.79
CA PHE A 12 -10.04 -5.90 -8.79
C PHE A 12 -10.67 -5.74 -7.40
N ASP A 13 -9.88 -5.95 -6.35
CA ASP A 13 -10.35 -5.85 -4.96
C ASP A 13 -10.56 -4.40 -4.48
N SER A 14 -9.85 -3.42 -5.08
CA SER A 14 -9.90 -2.03 -4.65
C SER A 14 -9.39 -1.10 -5.75
N ALA A 15 -9.82 0.17 -5.73
CA ALA A 15 -9.26 1.20 -6.57
C ALA A 15 -8.01 1.80 -5.91
N LEU A 16 -6.98 2.10 -6.71
CA LEU A 16 -5.82 2.89 -6.32
C LEU A 16 -6.04 4.34 -6.78
N PHE A 17 -5.94 5.29 -5.86
CA PHE A 17 -6.21 6.70 -6.14
C PHE A 17 -4.94 7.48 -6.46
N LEU A 18 -5.12 8.47 -7.34
CA LEU A 18 -4.13 9.48 -7.70
C LEU A 18 -4.68 10.85 -7.32
N ASN A 19 -3.79 11.77 -6.95
CA ASN A 19 -4.14 13.18 -6.81
C ASN A 19 -4.04 13.94 -8.15
N GLU A 20 -4.28 15.25 -8.14
CA GLU A 20 -4.25 16.13 -9.31
C GLU A 20 -2.86 16.27 -9.96
N ARG A 21 -1.81 15.74 -9.32
CA ARG A 21 -0.42 15.76 -9.77
C ARG A 21 0.07 14.37 -10.22
N ASP A 22 -0.85 13.44 -10.44
CA ASP A 22 -0.60 12.04 -10.77
C ASP A 22 0.25 11.29 -9.72
N GLU A 23 0.23 11.76 -8.48
CA GLU A 23 0.88 11.09 -7.35
C GLU A 23 -0.10 10.09 -6.73
N ILE A 24 0.37 8.87 -6.47
CA ILE A 24 -0.37 7.84 -5.75
C ILE A 24 -0.67 8.33 -4.34
N THR A 25 -1.89 8.08 -3.88
CA THR A 25 -2.33 8.41 -2.52
C THR A 25 -2.55 7.14 -1.69
N GLU A 26 -3.68 6.48 -1.87
CA GLU A 26 -4.09 5.29 -1.13
C GLU A 26 -5.10 4.48 -1.94
N THR A 27 -5.63 3.41 -1.33
CA THR A 27 -6.72 2.62 -1.93
C THR A 27 -8.07 3.04 -1.37
N SER A 28 -9.15 2.43 -1.86
CA SER A 28 -10.52 2.76 -1.43
C SER A 28 -10.78 2.67 0.08
N PHE A 29 -9.97 1.92 0.85
CA PHE A 29 -10.19 1.69 2.28
C PHE A 29 -8.90 1.44 3.09
N ALA A 30 -7.73 1.66 2.50
CA ALA A 30 -6.44 1.33 3.12
C ALA A 30 -5.30 2.14 2.52
N ASN A 31 -4.30 2.47 3.34
CA ASN A 31 -3.06 3.08 2.87
C ASN A 31 -2.23 2.06 2.07
N ILE A 32 -1.50 2.52 1.07
CA ILE A 32 -0.66 1.69 0.20
C ILE A 32 0.82 1.83 0.56
N PHE A 33 1.54 0.72 0.46
CA PHE A 33 2.97 0.61 0.68
C PHE A 33 3.60 -0.18 -0.46
N PHE A 34 4.85 0.16 -0.73
CA PHE A 34 5.66 -0.48 -1.75
C PHE A 34 7.02 -0.83 -1.19
N VAL A 35 7.67 -1.83 -1.77
CA VAL A 35 8.99 -2.28 -1.35
C VAL A 35 9.90 -2.32 -2.56
N ARG A 36 11.09 -1.73 -2.46
CA ARG A 36 12.18 -1.89 -3.45
C ARG A 36 13.51 -2.02 -2.72
N ASN A 37 14.31 -3.02 -3.09
CA ASN A 37 15.60 -3.28 -2.44
C ASN A 37 15.48 -3.38 -0.91
N GLU A 38 14.52 -4.17 -0.43
CA GLU A 38 14.16 -4.37 0.99
C GLU A 38 13.74 -3.11 1.79
N LYS A 39 13.66 -1.93 1.14
CA LYS A 39 13.20 -0.69 1.77
C LYS A 39 11.72 -0.47 1.51
N ILE A 40 11.00 -0.05 2.53
CA ILE A 40 9.56 0.20 2.47
C ILE A 40 9.33 1.68 2.16
N TYR A 41 8.40 1.94 1.25
CA TYR A 41 7.96 3.26 0.84
C TYR A 41 6.46 3.37 1.01
N THR A 42 5.97 4.54 1.39
CA THR A 42 4.54 4.86 1.36
C THR A 42 4.37 6.27 0.83
N PRO A 43 3.27 6.60 0.15
CA PRO A 43 3.00 7.97 -0.21
C PRO A 43 3.05 8.89 1.01
N LYS A 44 3.62 10.08 0.82
CA LYS A 44 3.64 11.14 1.83
C LYS A 44 2.24 11.72 2.04
N VAL A 45 1.96 12.19 3.26
CA VAL A 45 0.64 12.76 3.62
C VAL A 45 0.24 13.92 2.69
N SER A 46 1.20 14.75 2.27
CA SER A 46 0.97 15.85 1.33
C SER A 46 0.50 15.43 -0.07
N SER A 47 0.51 14.13 -0.39
CA SER A 47 -0.12 13.59 -1.60
C SER A 47 -1.66 13.53 -1.47
N GLY A 48 -2.23 13.72 -0.28
CA GLY A 48 -3.69 13.82 -0.07
C GLY A 48 -4.36 12.56 0.46
N LEU A 49 -3.59 11.60 1.00
CA LEU A 49 -4.12 10.40 1.66
C LEU A 49 -4.61 10.68 3.09
N LEU A 50 -5.45 9.79 3.62
CA LEU A 50 -5.83 9.76 5.03
C LEU A 50 -4.69 9.20 5.90
N ARG A 51 -4.36 9.90 6.99
CA ARG A 51 -3.36 9.45 7.98
C ARG A 51 -3.91 8.27 8.81
N GLY A 52 -3.75 7.06 8.30
CA GLY A 52 -4.24 5.85 8.97
C GLY A 52 -3.41 5.48 10.20
N THR A 53 -4.07 5.03 11.27
CA THR A 53 -3.40 4.67 12.53
C THR A 53 -2.45 3.48 12.38
N MET A 54 -2.80 2.46 11.59
CA MET A 54 -1.88 1.35 11.30
C MET A 54 -0.69 1.80 10.45
N ARG A 55 -0.88 2.78 9.55
CA ARG A 55 0.22 3.39 8.80
C ARG A 55 1.20 4.09 9.74
N ASP A 56 0.70 4.88 10.68
CA ASP A 56 1.54 5.58 11.66
C ASP A 56 2.31 4.56 12.53
N TYR A 57 1.65 3.49 12.97
CA TYR A 57 2.33 2.38 13.64
C TYR A 57 3.48 1.78 12.79
N LEU A 58 3.24 1.55 11.49
CA LEU A 58 4.27 1.02 10.60
C LEU A 58 5.45 1.98 10.42
N LEU A 59 5.18 3.29 10.29
CA LEU A 59 6.21 4.33 10.21
C LEU A 59 7.09 4.39 11.47
N GLU A 60 6.50 4.18 12.65
CA GLU A 60 7.23 4.22 13.93
C GLU A 60 8.05 2.96 14.19
N ASN A 61 7.61 1.80 13.70
CA ASN A 61 8.16 0.49 14.08
C ASN A 61 8.97 -0.20 12.98
N PHE A 62 8.96 0.34 11.77
CA PHE A 62 9.68 -0.17 10.62
C PHE A 62 10.39 0.98 9.89
N SER A 63 11.47 0.65 9.17
CA SER A 63 12.16 1.64 8.34
C SER A 63 11.34 1.88 7.07
N VAL A 64 10.40 2.82 7.18
CA VAL A 64 9.52 3.25 6.09
C VAL A 64 9.88 4.67 5.68
N VAL A 65 9.98 4.89 4.38
CA VAL A 65 10.23 6.20 3.78
C VAL A 65 8.91 6.76 3.25
N GLU A 66 8.53 7.95 3.70
CA GLU A 66 7.46 8.72 3.07
C GLU A 66 8.01 9.40 1.81
N ASP A 67 7.40 9.14 0.64
CA ASP A 67 7.88 9.67 -0.64
C ASP A 67 6.73 10.10 -1.56
N THR A 68 7.03 10.91 -2.58
CA THR A 68 6.13 11.06 -3.73
C THR A 68 6.30 9.83 -4.61
N ILE A 69 5.21 9.08 -4.83
CA ILE A 69 5.22 7.89 -5.68
C ILE A 69 4.23 8.13 -6.82
N ARG A 70 4.66 7.89 -8.06
CA ARG A 70 3.84 8.02 -9.27
C ARG A 70 3.59 6.66 -9.89
N VAL A 71 2.58 6.59 -10.76
CA VAL A 71 2.24 5.36 -11.51
C VAL A 71 3.44 4.83 -12.31
N GLY A 72 4.26 5.73 -12.86
CA GLY A 72 5.47 5.35 -13.62
C GLY A 72 6.54 4.64 -12.79
N ASP A 73 6.54 4.83 -11.47
CA ASP A 73 7.50 4.25 -10.54
C ASP A 73 7.12 2.82 -10.14
N LEU A 74 5.87 2.39 -10.39
CA LEU A 74 5.34 1.10 -9.94
C LEU A 74 6.20 -0.08 -10.37
N LYS A 75 6.79 -0.01 -11.57
CA LYS A 75 7.67 -1.04 -12.14
C LYS A 75 9.00 -1.20 -11.40
N GLU A 76 9.37 -0.26 -10.54
CA GLU A 76 10.61 -0.29 -9.76
C GLU A 76 10.45 -0.99 -8.41
N PHE A 77 9.22 -1.35 -8.04
CA PHE A 77 8.93 -2.01 -6.76
C PHE A 77 8.81 -3.53 -6.94
N ASP A 78 9.41 -4.24 -5.99
CA ASP A 78 9.44 -5.69 -5.89
C ASP A 78 8.15 -6.23 -5.24
N GLU A 79 7.60 -5.47 -4.29
CA GLU A 79 6.40 -5.84 -3.52
C GLU A 79 5.47 -4.64 -3.35
N ALA A 80 4.17 -4.92 -3.19
CA ALA A 80 3.18 -3.95 -2.77
C ALA A 80 2.26 -4.56 -1.72
N PHE A 81 1.84 -3.76 -0.75
CA PHE A 81 0.89 -4.18 0.27
C PHE A 81 0.04 -3.00 0.75
N ILE A 82 -1.15 -3.29 1.26
CA ILE A 82 -2.04 -2.30 1.87
C ILE A 82 -2.14 -2.50 3.37
N SER A 83 -2.55 -1.45 4.07
CA SER A 83 -2.75 -1.49 5.51
C SER A 83 -3.92 -0.64 5.98
N ASN A 84 -4.66 -1.16 6.95
CA ASN A 84 -5.56 -0.39 7.80
C ASN A 84 -5.68 -1.04 9.19
N SER A 85 -6.38 -0.38 10.11
CA SER A 85 -6.50 -0.80 11.51
C SER A 85 -7.30 -2.09 11.71
N ILE A 86 -8.07 -2.53 10.72
CA ILE A 86 -8.95 -3.71 10.82
C ILE A 86 -8.22 -4.96 10.30
N MET A 87 -7.54 -4.85 9.16
CA MET A 87 -6.91 -6.00 8.50
C MET A 87 -5.41 -6.15 8.76
N GLY A 88 -4.78 -5.18 9.43
CA GLY A 88 -3.34 -5.15 9.63
C GLY A 88 -2.64 -4.80 8.32
N VAL A 89 -1.97 -5.79 7.72
CA VAL A 89 -1.34 -5.66 6.40
C VAL A 89 -1.77 -6.78 5.48
N ARG A 90 -1.95 -6.49 4.18
CA ARG A 90 -2.35 -7.48 3.17
C ARG A 90 -1.56 -7.29 1.87
N PRO A 91 -1.14 -8.37 1.20
CA PRO A 91 -0.40 -8.26 -0.06
C PRO A 91 -1.28 -7.69 -1.16
N VAL A 92 -0.67 -6.88 -2.02
CA VAL A 92 -1.26 -6.49 -3.31
C VAL A 92 -0.58 -7.34 -4.38
N LYS A 93 -1.32 -8.28 -4.97
CA LYS A 93 -0.79 -9.20 -5.99
C LYS A 93 -0.57 -8.52 -7.34
N SER A 94 -1.38 -7.52 -7.66
CA SER A 94 -1.28 -6.80 -8.92
C SER A 94 -1.91 -5.42 -8.83
N ILE A 95 -1.38 -4.49 -9.63
CA ILE A 95 -1.99 -3.19 -9.91
C ILE A 95 -2.14 -3.10 -11.43
N ASN A 96 -3.38 -3.09 -11.92
CA ASN A 96 -3.68 -3.28 -13.35
C ASN A 96 -2.97 -4.53 -13.89
N SER A 97 -2.14 -4.39 -14.93
CA SER A 97 -1.38 -5.49 -15.54
C SER A 97 -0.03 -5.77 -14.87
N LEU A 98 0.41 -4.93 -13.92
CA LEU A 98 1.64 -5.15 -13.19
C LEU A 98 1.39 -6.18 -12.08
N VAL A 99 2.21 -7.23 -12.03
CA VAL A 99 2.11 -8.32 -11.06
C VAL A 99 3.32 -8.30 -10.13
N PHE A 100 3.07 -8.46 -8.83
CA PHE A 100 4.10 -8.61 -7.80
C PHE A 100 4.19 -10.09 -7.38
N SER A 101 5.39 -10.64 -7.35
CA SER A 101 5.62 -12.07 -7.09
C SER A 101 6.42 -12.39 -5.83
N SER A 102 6.96 -11.38 -5.15
CA SER A 102 7.69 -11.51 -3.87
C SER A 102 6.95 -10.75 -2.77
N PHE A 103 6.99 -11.29 -1.55
CA PHE A 103 6.37 -10.70 -0.35
C PHE A 103 7.24 -10.92 0.91
N GLN A 104 8.56 -11.03 0.75
CA GLN A 104 9.49 -11.34 1.84
C GLN A 104 9.49 -10.25 2.93
N VAL A 105 9.44 -8.96 2.53
CA VAL A 105 9.38 -7.87 3.51
C VAL A 105 8.02 -7.85 4.20
N LEU A 106 6.94 -8.05 3.44
CA LEU A 106 5.60 -8.17 4.02
C LEU A 106 5.49 -9.33 5.02
N GLU A 107 6.08 -10.49 4.73
CA GLU A 107 6.11 -11.64 5.65
C GLU A 107 6.83 -11.31 6.97
N LYS A 108 7.94 -10.55 6.91
CA LYS A 108 8.63 -10.05 8.11
C LYS A 108 7.72 -9.14 8.94
N ILE A 109 6.92 -8.29 8.30
CA ILE A 109 5.94 -7.42 8.97
C ILE A 109 4.83 -8.25 9.62
N LEU A 110 4.20 -9.15 8.87
CA LEU A 110 3.15 -10.05 9.35
C LEU A 110 3.60 -10.84 10.59
N ASN A 111 4.81 -11.40 10.55
CA ASN A 111 5.36 -12.14 11.69
C ASN A 111 5.47 -11.29 12.96
N LYS A 112 5.82 -10.00 12.86
CA LYS A 112 5.83 -9.08 14.01
C LYS A 112 4.42 -8.70 14.48
N LEU A 113 3.45 -8.63 13.56
CA LEU A 113 2.09 -8.24 13.86
C LEU A 113 1.24 -9.37 14.47
N LYS A 114 1.65 -10.64 14.33
CA LYS A 114 0.97 -11.82 14.92
C LYS A 114 0.59 -11.65 16.40
N LYS A 115 1.43 -10.97 17.19
CA LYS A 115 1.16 -10.73 18.62
C LYS A 115 -0.06 -9.85 18.89
N TYR A 116 -0.56 -9.14 17.88
CA TYR A 116 -1.76 -8.32 17.93
C TYR A 116 -2.99 -9.00 17.28
N GLY A 117 -2.87 -10.26 16.85
CA GLY A 117 -3.96 -11.01 16.24
C GLY A 117 -4.16 -10.76 14.74
N PHE A 118 -3.18 -10.17 14.06
CA PHE A 118 -3.15 -10.05 12.60
C PHE A 118 -2.51 -11.25 11.91
#